data_AF-A0A3D1SLH7-F1
#
_entry.id   AF-A0A3D1SLH7-F1
#
_cell.length_a   1.000
_cell.length_b   1.000
_cell.length_c   1.000
_cell.angle_alpha   90.00
_cell.angle_beta   90.00
_cell.angle_gamma   90.00
#
_symmetry.space_group_name_H-M   'P 1'
#
loop_
_entity.id
_entity.type
_entity.pdbx_description
1 polymer ?
#
loop_
_entity_poly.entity_id
_entity_poly.type
_entity_poly.pdbx_seq_one_letter_code
_entity_poly.pdbx_strand_id
1 'polypeptide(L)'
;MSNKQRQAVSGSKPVASSTANTRLSGSWLIITRALWLALVVPSLVLFVAGFPLYYARLQMACVGPVMCNIVGSMTAKGLQALPALGFSVSEYAAFVTLFWAIIAVIWCGIGLLIYWRRSDDWLALLAAFFLVMFVTTFPGLPTSVLALTYPVLNVPTTLMSVLGQASIGMFFLLFPSGRLVPRWTGLILLLIVIQVVSSAFPLTSPLNANNWPGWLNGLVSLVTYGTIIFSQVYRYRRESTPVQRQQTKWVVLGIITVVTGFIAFGV
;
A
#
# COMPACT_ATOMS: atom_id res chain seq x y z
N MET A 1 74.58 -6.45 11.64
CA MET A 1 73.68 -7.61 11.72
C MET A 1 72.46 -7.22 12.56
N SER A 2 71.24 -7.47 12.05
CA SER A 2 69.90 -7.39 12.72
C SER A 2 69.45 -5.99 13.19
N ASN A 3 68.48 -5.27 12.59
CA ASN A 3 67.13 -5.51 12.05
C ASN A 3 66.10 -6.07 13.04
N LYS A 4 65.19 -5.20 13.53
CA LYS A 4 63.84 -5.41 14.12
C LYS A 4 63.48 -4.14 14.91
N GLN A 5 62.30 -3.53 14.88
CA GLN A 5 61.03 -3.81 14.23
C GLN A 5 60.24 -2.50 14.32
N ARG A 6 59.72 -2.01 13.19
CA ARG A 6 58.77 -0.90 13.14
C ARG A 6 57.48 -1.34 13.85
N GLN A 7 57.13 -0.68 14.95
CA GLN A 7 55.81 -0.80 15.55
C GLN A 7 54.81 -0.05 14.67
N ALA A 8 54.10 -0.81 13.83
CA ALA A 8 52.87 -0.36 13.21
C ALA A 8 51.78 -0.38 14.28
N VAL A 9 51.44 0.80 14.80
CA VAL A 9 50.22 1.00 15.58
C VAL A 9 49.04 0.84 14.62
N SER A 10 48.49 -0.37 14.59
CA SER A 10 47.24 -0.68 13.89
C SER A 10 46.11 0.07 14.58
N GLY A 11 45.78 1.25 14.07
CA GLY A 11 44.58 1.98 14.43
C GLY A 11 43.37 1.11 14.11
N SER A 12 42.77 0.54 15.15
CA SER A 12 41.46 -0.07 15.13
C SER A 12 40.45 0.98 14.64
N LYS A 13 40.19 0.98 13.33
CA LYS A 13 39.05 1.71 12.77
C LYS A 13 37.82 1.25 13.55
N PRO A 14 37.03 2.15 14.14
CA PRO A 14 35.76 1.74 14.72
C PRO A 14 34.99 1.07 13.59
N VAL A 15 34.57 -0.17 13.83
CA VAL A 15 33.62 -0.88 12.99
C VAL A 15 32.34 -0.07 13.04
N ALA A 16 32.25 0.93 12.16
CA ALA A 16 31.02 1.65 11.89
C ALA A 16 30.05 0.59 11.39
N SER A 17 29.20 0.13 12.29
CA SER A 17 28.09 -0.76 12.00
C SER A 17 27.36 -0.21 10.77
N SER A 18 27.39 -0.97 9.68
CA SER A 18 26.75 -0.69 8.39
C SER A 18 25.21 -0.79 8.50
N THR A 19 24.62 -0.17 9.51
CA THR A 19 23.20 -0.21 9.85
C THR A 19 22.44 1.05 9.44
N ALA A 20 23.09 2.02 8.76
CA ALA A 20 22.54 3.35 8.51
C ALA A 20 22.46 3.73 7.02
N ASN A 21 21.81 2.93 6.18
CA ASN A 21 21.50 3.36 4.80
C ASN A 21 20.11 3.99 4.64
N THR A 22 19.26 3.93 5.68
CA THR A 22 17.88 4.42 5.63
C THR A 22 17.59 5.60 6.55
N ARG A 23 18.54 6.01 7.39
CA ARG A 23 18.35 7.12 8.32
C ARG A 23 18.38 8.47 7.60
N LEU A 24 17.41 9.32 7.94
CA LEU A 24 17.30 10.71 7.54
C LEU A 24 17.83 11.62 8.65
N SER A 25 18.46 12.73 8.27
CA SER A 25 18.98 13.73 9.22
C SER A 25 18.86 15.16 8.67
N GLY A 26 18.94 16.14 9.57
CA GLY A 26 18.92 17.57 9.22
C GLY A 26 17.65 18.00 8.49
N SER A 27 17.81 18.85 7.48
CA SER A 27 16.70 19.41 6.70
C SER A 27 15.91 18.34 5.92
N TRP A 28 16.57 17.26 5.49
CA TRP A 28 15.90 16.20 4.72
C TRP A 28 14.82 15.50 5.53
N LEU A 29 15.08 15.25 6.82
CA LEU A 29 14.09 14.70 7.76
C LEU A 29 12.83 15.58 7.86
N ILE A 30 13.02 16.90 7.97
CA ILE A 30 11.91 17.85 8.09
C ILE A 30 11.10 17.88 6.80
N ILE A 31 11.76 17.94 5.64
CA ILE A 31 11.12 17.94 4.33
C ILE A 31 10.30 16.66 4.14
N THR A 32 10.85 15.48 4.44
CA THR A 32 10.11 14.21 4.29
C THR A 32 8.91 14.15 5.21
N ARG A 33 9.05 14.59 6.46
CA ARG A 33 7.92 14.63 7.41
C ARG A 33 6.82 15.57 6.95
N ALA A 34 7.18 16.76 6.48
CA ALA A 34 6.24 17.74 5.97
C ALA A 34 5.53 17.23 4.71
N LEU A 35 6.27 16.66 3.76
CA LEU A 35 5.71 16.06 2.55
C LEU A 35 4.79 14.88 2.89
N TRP A 36 5.20 14.02 3.81
CA TRP A 36 4.38 12.88 4.27
C TRP A 36 3.05 13.37 4.84
N LEU A 37 3.06 14.36 5.73
CA LEU A 37 1.85 14.94 6.32
C LEU A 37 0.98 15.64 5.26
N ALA A 38 1.59 16.38 4.33
CA ALA A 38 0.89 17.07 3.25
C ALA A 38 0.15 16.12 2.31
N LEU A 39 0.61 14.87 2.18
CA LEU A 39 -0.07 13.84 1.39
C LEU A 39 -1.10 13.07 2.23
N VAL A 40 -0.71 12.64 3.44
CA VAL A 40 -1.54 11.75 4.27
C VAL A 40 -2.74 12.47 4.88
N VAL A 41 -2.58 13.69 5.38
CA VAL A 41 -3.68 14.40 6.06
C VAL A 41 -4.85 14.65 5.10
N PRO A 42 -4.66 15.18 3.88
CA PRO A 42 -5.76 15.31 2.93
C PRO A 42 -6.40 13.98 2.55
N SER A 43 -5.62 12.90 2.36
CA SER A 43 -6.18 11.57 2.08
C SER A 43 -7.09 11.06 3.20
N LEU A 44 -6.67 11.24 4.47
CA LEU A 44 -7.48 10.89 5.62
C LEU A 44 -8.76 11.74 5.71
N VAL A 45 -8.65 13.05 5.48
CA VAL A 45 -9.81 13.96 5.51
C VAL A 45 -10.83 13.56 4.45
N LEU A 46 -10.40 13.33 3.20
CA LEU A 46 -11.29 12.90 2.12
C LEU A 46 -11.92 11.54 2.41
N PHE A 47 -11.15 10.59 2.94
CA PHE A 47 -11.65 9.27 3.31
C PHE A 47 -12.72 9.37 4.40
N VAL A 48 -12.47 10.15 5.46
CA VAL A 48 -13.43 10.36 6.56
C VAL A 48 -14.69 11.07 6.06
N ALA A 49 -14.54 12.12 5.24
CA ALA A 49 -15.65 12.85 4.64
C ALA A 49 -16.49 11.99 3.68
N GLY A 50 -15.91 10.94 3.12
CA GLY A 50 -16.62 10.00 2.24
C GLY A 50 -17.56 9.04 2.97
N PHE A 51 -17.39 8.80 4.28
CA PHE A 51 -18.17 7.76 5.00
C PHE A 51 -19.68 7.99 4.98
N PRO A 52 -20.23 9.20 5.22
CA PRO A 52 -21.67 9.42 5.15
C PRO A 52 -22.24 9.13 3.77
N LEU A 53 -21.50 9.50 2.71
CA LEU A 53 -21.91 9.21 1.33
C LEU A 53 -21.83 7.71 1.04
N TYR A 54 -20.77 7.04 1.51
CA TYR A 54 -20.62 5.59 1.38
C TYR A 54 -21.78 4.84 2.04
N TYR A 55 -22.12 5.20 3.28
CA TYR A 55 -23.29 4.66 3.99
C TYR A 55 -24.58 4.87 3.21
N ALA A 56 -24.84 6.09 2.73
CA ALA A 56 -26.04 6.39 1.95
C ALA A 56 -26.08 5.61 0.62
N ARG A 57 -24.93 5.39 -0.03
CA ARG A 57 -24.85 4.59 -1.26
C ARG A 57 -25.13 3.11 -1.02
N LEU A 58 -24.69 2.55 0.10
CA LEU A 58 -24.96 1.15 0.45
C LEU A 58 -26.44 0.86 0.71
N GLN A 59 -27.24 1.89 1.00
CA GLN A 59 -28.69 1.76 1.14
C GLN A 59 -29.44 1.68 -0.19
N MET A 60 -28.77 1.97 -1.30
CA MET A 60 -29.37 1.99 -2.63
C MET A 60 -28.91 0.77 -3.44
N ALA A 61 -29.82 0.25 -4.26
CA ALA A 61 -29.46 -0.82 -5.20
C ALA A 61 -28.40 -0.32 -6.18
N CYS A 62 -27.33 -1.09 -6.37
CA CYS A 62 -26.34 -0.76 -7.37
C CYS A 62 -26.92 -0.98 -8.78
N VAL A 63 -26.71 -0.01 -9.67
CA VAL A 63 -27.11 -0.08 -11.09
C VAL A 63 -25.91 0.30 -11.95
N GLY A 64 -25.51 -0.62 -12.83
CA GLY A 64 -24.37 -0.43 -13.72
C GLY A 64 -23.01 -0.71 -13.05
N PRO A 65 -21.94 -0.78 -13.87
CA PRO A 65 -20.63 -1.28 -13.43
C PRO A 65 -19.94 -0.37 -12.40
N VAL A 66 -20.13 0.95 -12.49
CA VAL A 66 -19.45 1.90 -11.59
C VAL A 66 -19.99 1.79 -10.16
N MET A 67 -21.31 1.77 -9.99
CA MET A 67 -21.94 1.70 -8.67
C MET A 67 -21.81 0.31 -8.06
N CYS A 68 -21.86 -0.75 -8.88
CA CYS A 68 -21.67 -2.12 -8.38
C CYS A 68 -20.20 -2.46 -8.08
N ASN A 69 -19.25 -1.59 -8.42
CA ASN A 69 -17.84 -1.72 -8.00
C ASN A 69 -17.58 -1.10 -6.61
N ILE A 70 -18.59 -0.47 -5.98
CA ILE A 70 -18.49 -0.03 -4.59
C ILE A 70 -18.49 -1.29 -3.71
N VAL A 71 -17.50 -1.40 -2.83
CA VAL A 71 -17.33 -2.56 -1.96
C VAL A 71 -18.54 -2.66 -1.04
N GLY A 72 -19.17 -3.84 -0.97
CA GLY A 72 -20.37 -4.08 -0.17
C GLY A 72 -21.67 -3.58 -0.82
N SER A 73 -21.65 -3.05 -2.04
CA SER A 73 -22.88 -2.74 -2.76
C SER A 73 -23.64 -4.01 -3.16
N MET A 74 -24.97 -3.95 -3.12
CA MET A 74 -25.85 -5.05 -3.48
C MET A 74 -26.79 -4.64 -4.61
N THR A 75 -27.17 -5.62 -5.44
CA THR A 75 -28.24 -5.43 -6.44
C THR A 75 -29.59 -5.32 -5.74
N ALA A 76 -30.62 -4.85 -6.46
CA ALA A 76 -31.98 -4.75 -5.93
C ALA A 76 -32.50 -6.09 -5.35
N LYS A 77 -32.17 -7.22 -6.00
CA LYS A 77 -32.53 -8.56 -5.51
C LYS A 77 -31.86 -8.89 -4.17
N GLY A 78 -30.58 -8.51 -4.01
CA GLY A 78 -29.85 -8.73 -2.75
C GLY A 78 -30.44 -7.92 -1.60
N LEU A 79 -30.75 -6.64 -1.84
CA LEU A 79 -31.37 -5.78 -0.82
C LEU A 79 -32.78 -6.24 -0.43
N GLN A 80 -33.58 -6.71 -1.40
CA GLN A 80 -34.91 -7.26 -1.14
C GLN A 80 -34.88 -8.59 -0.37
N ALA A 81 -33.78 -9.33 -0.41
CA ALA A 81 -33.60 -10.55 0.35
C ALA A 81 -33.20 -10.32 1.81
N LEU A 82 -32.66 -9.14 2.16
CA LEU A 82 -32.22 -8.82 3.54
C LEU A 82 -33.34 -8.94 4.58
N PRO A 83 -34.57 -8.42 4.35
CA PRO A 83 -35.66 -8.57 5.31
C PRO A 83 -36.03 -10.03 5.58
N ALA A 84 -35.90 -10.91 4.58
CA ALA A 84 -36.15 -12.35 4.76
C ALA A 84 -35.09 -13.02 5.66
N LEU A 85 -33.90 -12.42 5.79
CA LEU A 85 -32.83 -12.82 6.71
C LEU A 85 -32.93 -12.12 8.07
N GLY A 86 -33.94 -11.27 8.29
CA GLY A 86 -34.13 -10.51 9.52
C GLY A 86 -33.29 -9.24 9.63
N PHE A 87 -32.66 -8.78 8.55
CA PHE A 87 -31.87 -7.55 8.53
C PHE A 87 -32.56 -6.45 7.72
N SER A 88 -32.53 -5.22 8.23
CA SER A 88 -32.85 -4.04 7.44
C SER A 88 -31.67 -3.63 6.55
N VAL A 89 -31.97 -2.92 5.47
CA VAL A 89 -30.95 -2.33 4.57
C VAL A 89 -30.03 -1.37 5.34
N SER A 90 -30.57 -0.60 6.30
CA SER A 90 -29.81 0.32 7.13
C SER A 90 -28.83 -0.38 8.08
N GLU A 91 -29.22 -1.52 8.66
CA GLU A 91 -28.34 -2.31 9.54
C GLU A 91 -27.20 -2.93 8.74
N TYR A 92 -27.50 -3.48 7.55
CA TYR A 92 -26.47 -3.98 6.65
C TYR A 92 -25.47 -2.87 6.26
N ALA A 93 -25.97 -1.71 5.83
CA ALA A 93 -25.13 -0.59 5.45
C ALA A 93 -24.27 -0.10 6.63
N ALA A 94 -24.84 -0.06 7.85
CA ALA A 94 -24.12 0.33 9.06
C ALA A 94 -23.03 -0.68 9.42
N PHE A 95 -23.34 -1.98 9.35
CA PHE A 95 -22.40 -3.06 9.59
C PHE A 95 -21.19 -2.99 8.65
N VAL A 96 -21.43 -2.90 7.34
CA VAL A 96 -20.35 -2.80 6.33
C VAL A 96 -19.53 -1.54 6.51
N THR A 97 -20.19 -0.40 6.76
CA THR A 97 -19.51 0.88 6.99
C THR A 97 -18.61 0.82 8.22
N LEU A 98 -19.13 0.28 9.34
CA LEU A 98 -18.38 0.14 10.58
C LEU A 98 -17.21 -0.83 10.43
N PHE A 99 -17.41 -1.94 9.73
CA PHE A 99 -16.36 -2.92 9.45
C PHE A 99 -15.16 -2.26 8.75
N TRP A 100 -15.40 -1.51 7.68
CA TRP A 100 -14.33 -0.79 6.97
C TRP A 100 -13.74 0.37 7.77
N ALA A 101 -14.54 1.05 8.59
CA ALA A 101 -14.04 2.08 9.50
C ALA A 101 -13.07 1.50 10.54
N ILE A 102 -13.38 0.34 11.12
CA ILE A 102 -12.50 -0.36 12.07
C ILE A 102 -11.19 -0.77 11.38
N ILE A 103 -11.26 -1.37 10.19
CA ILE A 103 -10.07 -1.72 9.41
C ILE A 103 -9.21 -0.47 9.16
N ALA A 104 -9.82 0.63 8.74
CA ALA A 104 -9.11 1.88 8.50
C ALA A 104 -8.44 2.43 9.76
N VAL A 105 -9.11 2.39 10.92
CA VAL A 105 -8.50 2.81 12.20
C VAL A 105 -7.28 1.96 12.54
N ILE A 106 -7.34 0.64 12.33
CA ILE A 106 -6.20 -0.25 12.58
C ILE A 106 -5.03 0.07 11.64
N TRP A 107 -5.28 0.14 10.34
CA TRP A 107 -4.23 0.39 9.34
C TRP A 107 -3.62 1.78 9.50
N CYS A 108 -4.44 2.81 9.60
CA CYS A 108 -3.99 4.17 9.82
C CYS A 108 -3.32 4.34 11.18
N GLY A 109 -3.83 3.69 12.23
CA GLY A 109 -3.25 3.70 13.56
C GLY A 109 -1.84 3.11 13.57
N ILE A 110 -1.62 1.97 12.91
CA ILE A 110 -0.29 1.38 12.76
C ILE A 110 0.63 2.30 11.94
N GLY A 111 0.16 2.85 10.83
CA GLY A 111 0.94 3.77 10.00
C GLY A 111 1.38 5.02 10.77
N LEU A 112 0.45 5.65 11.50
CA LEU A 112 0.73 6.82 12.35
C LEU A 112 1.66 6.48 13.52
N LEU A 113 1.52 5.28 14.11
CA LEU A 113 2.41 4.81 15.16
C LEU A 113 3.85 4.63 14.65
N ILE A 114 4.01 4.08 13.44
CA ILE A 114 5.34 3.95 12.79
C ILE A 114 5.92 5.32 12.51
N TYR A 115 5.14 6.25 11.95
CA TYR A 115 5.56 7.64 11.73
C TYR A 115 6.04 8.28 13.03
N TRP A 116 5.27 8.13 14.12
CA TRP A 116 5.63 8.72 15.40
C TRP A 116 6.91 8.12 15.99
N ARG A 117 7.09 6.80 15.92
CA ARG A 117 8.24 6.12 16.54
C ARG A 117 9.52 6.09 15.70
N ARG A 118 9.42 6.13 14.36
CA ARG A 118 10.52 5.86 13.42
C ARG A 118 10.55 6.81 12.22
N SER A 119 10.12 8.05 12.42
CA SER A 119 10.18 9.07 11.35
C SER A 119 11.60 9.47 10.95
N ASP A 120 12.63 9.03 11.67
CA ASP A 120 14.04 9.17 11.28
C ASP A 120 14.49 8.17 10.22
N ASP A 121 13.65 7.21 9.81
CA ASP A 121 13.96 6.21 8.79
C ASP A 121 13.01 6.36 7.59
N TRP A 122 13.57 6.61 6.39
CA TRP A 122 12.74 6.85 5.19
C TRP A 122 11.98 5.60 4.75
N LEU A 123 12.50 4.40 5.00
CA LEU A 123 11.83 3.15 4.65
C LEU A 123 10.68 2.88 5.63
N ALA A 124 10.83 3.27 6.91
CA ALA A 124 9.74 3.24 7.87
C ALA A 124 8.64 4.26 7.50
N LEU A 125 9.01 5.46 7.05
CA LEU A 125 8.05 6.44 6.52
C LEU A 125 7.34 5.95 5.27
N LEU A 126 8.04 5.26 4.37
CA LEU A 126 7.43 4.60 3.20
C LEU A 126 6.43 3.53 3.64
N ALA A 127 6.77 2.70 4.63
CA ALA A 127 5.86 1.69 5.17
C ALA A 127 4.61 2.34 5.80
N ALA A 128 4.80 3.39 6.61
CA ALA A 128 3.72 4.15 7.22
C ALA A 128 2.80 4.79 6.16
N PHE A 129 3.39 5.38 5.12
CA PHE A 129 2.66 5.95 3.99
C PHE A 129 1.84 4.87 3.28
N PHE A 130 2.48 3.78 2.89
CA PHE A 130 1.82 2.63 2.26
C PHE A 130 0.60 2.16 3.07
N LEU A 131 0.74 1.95 4.37
CA LEU A 131 -0.37 1.45 5.21
C LEU A 131 -1.57 2.40 5.20
N VAL A 132 -1.33 3.71 5.34
CA VAL A 132 -2.42 4.70 5.34
C VAL A 132 -3.05 4.83 3.95
N MET A 133 -2.24 4.90 2.91
CA MET A 133 -2.72 5.06 1.55
C MET A 133 -3.49 3.84 1.06
N PHE A 134 -3.01 2.62 1.38
CA PHE A 134 -3.65 1.37 0.97
C PHE A 134 -5.14 1.35 1.32
N VAL A 135 -5.49 1.71 2.56
CA VAL A 135 -6.90 1.71 2.99
C VAL A 135 -7.66 2.95 2.51
N THR A 136 -7.04 4.12 2.52
CA THR A 136 -7.72 5.37 2.16
C THR A 136 -7.99 5.52 0.67
N THR A 137 -7.22 4.84 -0.18
CA THR A 137 -7.34 4.88 -1.64
C THR A 137 -7.77 3.54 -2.25
N PHE A 138 -8.22 2.59 -1.44
CA PHE A 138 -8.71 1.31 -1.94
C PHE A 138 -9.94 1.53 -2.87
N PRO A 139 -9.97 0.95 -4.07
CA PRO A 139 -11.11 1.09 -4.97
C PRO A 139 -12.43 0.63 -4.34
N GLY A 140 -13.50 1.41 -4.51
CA GLY A 140 -14.83 1.08 -4.00
C GLY A 140 -15.07 1.41 -2.52
N LEU A 141 -14.11 2.02 -1.82
CA LEU A 141 -14.25 2.55 -0.45
C LEU A 141 -14.67 4.04 -0.43
N PRO A 142 -14.92 4.66 0.75
CA PRO A 142 -15.48 6.01 0.87
C PRO A 142 -14.92 7.10 -0.04
N THR A 143 -13.59 7.16 -0.22
CA THR A 143 -12.94 8.15 -1.10
C THR A 143 -13.41 8.04 -2.55
N SER A 144 -13.67 6.83 -3.04
CA SER A 144 -14.17 6.60 -4.40
C SER A 144 -15.60 7.12 -4.58
N VAL A 145 -16.46 6.93 -3.56
CA VAL A 145 -17.83 7.45 -3.56
C VAL A 145 -17.84 8.97 -3.53
N LEU A 146 -16.91 9.57 -2.77
CA LEU A 146 -16.75 11.01 -2.71
C LEU A 146 -16.36 11.58 -4.09
N ALA A 147 -15.41 10.96 -4.80
CA ALA A 147 -15.02 11.35 -6.15
C ALA A 147 -16.13 11.18 -7.20
N LEU A 148 -16.98 10.16 -7.04
CA LEU A 148 -18.17 9.96 -7.89
C LEU A 148 -19.24 11.04 -7.67
N THR A 149 -19.32 11.57 -6.45
CA THR A 149 -20.31 12.60 -6.08
C THR A 149 -19.82 14.00 -6.45
N TYR A 150 -18.52 14.27 -6.29
CA TYR A 150 -17.90 15.55 -6.58
C TYR A 150 -16.77 15.38 -7.61
N PRO A 151 -17.03 15.61 -8.91
CA PRO A 151 -16.04 15.41 -9.97
C PRO A 151 -14.75 16.22 -9.80
N VAL A 152 -14.80 17.37 -9.12
CA VAL A 152 -13.62 18.19 -8.81
C VAL A 152 -12.57 17.43 -7.98
N LEU A 153 -13.00 16.43 -7.20
CA LEU A 153 -12.12 15.61 -6.38
C LEU A 153 -11.52 14.43 -7.15
N ASN A 154 -11.93 14.16 -8.38
CA ASN A 154 -11.45 13.01 -9.15
C ASN A 154 -9.93 13.04 -9.34
N VAL A 155 -9.38 14.18 -9.78
CA VAL A 155 -7.93 14.36 -9.98
C VAL A 155 -7.13 14.14 -8.69
N PRO A 156 -7.41 14.83 -7.55
CA PRO A 156 -6.65 14.61 -6.33
C PRO A 156 -6.80 13.18 -5.79
N THR A 157 -7.99 12.57 -5.84
CA THR A 157 -8.16 11.18 -5.39
C THR A 157 -7.43 10.17 -6.26
N THR A 158 -7.37 10.42 -7.57
CA THR A 158 -6.64 9.58 -8.53
C THR A 158 -5.14 9.69 -8.28
N LEU A 159 -4.61 10.91 -8.08
CA LEU A 159 -3.21 11.12 -7.73
C LEU A 159 -2.83 10.41 -6.42
N MET A 160 -3.68 10.50 -5.39
CA MET A 160 -3.49 9.79 -4.14
C MET A 160 -3.45 8.27 -4.34
N SER A 161 -4.37 7.72 -5.15
CA SER A 161 -4.40 6.29 -5.47
C SER A 161 -3.15 5.84 -6.20
N VAL A 162 -2.66 6.63 -7.15
CA VAL A 162 -1.39 6.37 -7.86
C VAL A 162 -0.22 6.31 -6.89
N LEU A 163 -0.09 7.30 -6.01
CA LEU A 163 0.98 7.33 -5.02
C LEU A 163 0.88 6.16 -4.03
N GLY A 164 -0.33 5.83 -3.59
CA GLY A 164 -0.60 4.70 -2.71
C GLY A 164 -0.17 3.38 -3.34
N GLN A 165 -0.62 3.09 -4.56
CA GLN A 165 -0.28 1.86 -5.27
C GLN A 165 1.23 1.75 -5.57
N ALA A 166 1.84 2.84 -6.03
CA ALA A 166 3.28 2.87 -6.28
C ALA A 166 4.08 2.61 -4.99
N SER A 167 3.64 3.13 -3.86
CA SER A 167 4.31 2.94 -2.57
C SER A 167 4.32 1.47 -2.10
N ILE A 168 3.28 0.70 -2.41
CA ILE A 168 3.20 -0.75 -2.09
C ILE A 168 4.31 -1.51 -2.82
N GLY A 169 4.36 -1.35 -4.15
CA GLY A 169 5.36 -2.02 -4.97
C GLY A 169 6.78 -1.60 -4.60
N MET A 170 6.97 -0.31 -4.37
CA MET A 170 8.25 0.24 -3.90
C MET A 170 8.66 -0.33 -2.54
N PHE A 171 7.73 -0.43 -1.58
CA PHE A 171 8.00 -1.01 -0.27
C PHE A 171 8.46 -2.47 -0.41
N PHE A 172 7.72 -3.31 -1.13
CA PHE A 172 8.07 -4.73 -1.26
C PHE A 172 9.36 -4.97 -2.06
N LEU A 173 9.73 -4.11 -3.01
CA LEU A 173 11.01 -4.25 -3.72
C LEU A 173 12.20 -3.78 -2.88
N LEU A 174 12.01 -2.77 -2.01
CA LEU A 174 13.08 -2.18 -1.21
C LEU A 174 13.26 -2.84 0.16
N PHE A 175 12.18 -3.35 0.75
CA PHE A 175 12.16 -3.96 2.08
C PHE A 175 13.01 -5.24 2.14
N PRO A 176 13.84 -5.46 3.18
CA PRO A 176 14.01 -4.64 4.40
C PRO A 176 15.17 -3.63 4.38
N SER A 177 16.06 -3.69 3.39
CA SER A 177 17.31 -2.92 3.42
C SER A 177 17.27 -1.55 2.72
N GLY A 178 16.15 -1.20 2.07
CA GLY A 178 16.01 0.06 1.31
C GLY A 178 16.74 0.07 -0.04
N ARG A 179 17.22 -1.08 -0.51
CA ARG A 179 18.01 -1.21 -1.74
C ARG A 179 17.35 -2.20 -2.70
N LEU A 180 17.39 -1.87 -3.99
CA LEU A 180 16.93 -2.76 -5.06
C LEU A 180 17.92 -3.91 -5.26
N VAL A 181 17.50 -5.11 -4.88
CA VAL A 181 18.32 -6.32 -4.99
C VAL A 181 17.46 -7.47 -5.53
N PRO A 182 17.82 -8.07 -6.68
CA PRO A 182 18.89 -7.65 -7.60
C PRO A 182 18.63 -6.27 -8.26
N ARG A 183 19.67 -5.59 -8.75
CA ARG A 183 19.55 -4.23 -9.31
C ARG A 183 18.59 -4.11 -10.49
N TRP A 184 18.43 -5.18 -11.28
CA TRP A 184 17.50 -5.21 -12.41
C TRP A 184 16.03 -5.08 -12.00
N THR A 185 15.69 -5.34 -10.72
CA THR A 185 14.32 -5.14 -10.19
C THR A 185 13.86 -3.69 -10.30
N GLY A 186 14.78 -2.74 -10.51
CA GLY A 186 14.42 -1.36 -10.88
C GLY A 186 13.61 -1.27 -12.18
N LEU A 187 13.78 -2.20 -13.12
CA LEU A 187 12.94 -2.27 -14.33
C LEU A 187 11.49 -2.64 -13.98
N ILE A 188 11.30 -3.51 -12.98
CA ILE A 188 9.96 -3.85 -12.49
C ILE A 188 9.35 -2.69 -11.72
N LEU A 189 10.13 -1.93 -10.96
CA LEU A 189 9.64 -0.70 -10.36
C LEU A 189 9.13 0.29 -11.43
N LEU A 190 9.87 0.46 -12.53
CA LEU A 190 9.44 1.28 -13.65
C LEU A 190 8.17 0.73 -14.31
N LEU A 191 8.06 -0.58 -14.49
CA LEU A 191 6.85 -1.24 -14.98
C LEU A 191 5.64 -0.98 -14.07
N ILE A 192 5.81 -1.06 -12.75
CA ILE A 192 4.77 -0.74 -11.76
C ILE A 192 4.35 0.72 -11.92
N VAL A 193 5.30 1.65 -12.00
CA VAL A 193 4.99 3.07 -12.19
C VAL A 193 4.20 3.30 -13.48
N ILE A 194 4.60 2.67 -14.59
CA ILE A 194 3.87 2.76 -15.87
C ILE A 194 2.45 2.21 -15.71
N GLN A 195 2.28 1.05 -15.09
CA GLN A 195 0.97 0.42 -14.91
C GLN A 195 0.05 1.28 -14.04
N VAL A 196 0.57 1.82 -12.94
CA VAL A 196 -0.21 2.66 -12.02
C VAL A 196 -0.54 4.02 -12.66
N VAL A 197 0.37 4.62 -13.42
CA VAL A 197 0.07 5.86 -14.17
C VAL A 197 -0.90 5.58 -15.30
N SER A 198 -0.78 4.44 -15.98
CA SER A 198 -1.71 4.00 -17.02
C SER A 198 -3.12 3.81 -16.46
N SER A 199 -3.29 3.25 -15.27
CA SER A 199 -4.61 3.09 -14.64
C SER A 199 -5.27 4.41 -14.21
N ALA A 200 -4.51 5.50 -14.14
CA ALA A 200 -5.01 6.84 -13.84
C ALA A 200 -5.66 7.55 -15.03
N PHE A 201 -5.46 7.07 -16.27
CA PHE A 201 -6.12 7.64 -17.44
C PHE A 201 -7.64 7.39 -17.39
N PRO A 202 -8.48 8.20 -18.06
CA PRO A 202 -9.91 7.92 -18.17
C PRO A 202 -10.17 6.54 -18.81
N LEU A 203 -11.24 5.85 -18.41
CA LEU A 203 -11.66 4.57 -19.00
C LEU A 203 -11.96 4.66 -20.50
N THR A 204 -12.17 5.86 -21.04
CA THR A 204 -12.34 6.09 -22.48
C THR A 204 -11.02 6.08 -23.25
N SER A 205 -9.88 6.19 -22.55
CA SER A 205 -8.56 6.26 -23.17
C SER A 205 -8.02 4.85 -23.47
N PRO A 206 -7.45 4.60 -24.66
CA PRO A 206 -6.76 3.34 -24.96
C PRO A 206 -5.51 3.14 -24.08
N LEU A 207 -5.01 4.21 -23.46
CA LEU A 207 -3.87 4.17 -22.54
C LEU A 207 -4.26 3.67 -21.14
N ASN A 208 -5.54 3.49 -20.83
CA ASN A 208 -5.94 2.94 -19.53
C ASN A 208 -5.68 1.43 -19.49
N ALA A 209 -4.88 0.98 -18.52
CA ALA A 209 -4.53 -0.43 -18.31
C ALA A 209 -5.77 -1.33 -18.15
N ASN A 210 -6.89 -0.81 -17.64
CA ASN A 210 -8.15 -1.56 -17.51
C ASN A 210 -8.78 -1.92 -18.86
N ASN A 211 -8.41 -1.21 -19.94
CA ASN A 211 -8.88 -1.51 -21.30
C ASN A 211 -7.99 -2.52 -22.03
N TRP A 212 -6.86 -2.90 -21.43
CA TRP A 212 -5.96 -3.88 -22.05
C TRP A 212 -6.57 -5.28 -22.04
N PRO A 213 -6.18 -6.14 -22.99
CA PRO A 213 -6.62 -7.53 -23.00
C PRO A 213 -6.32 -8.21 -21.65
N GLY A 214 -7.28 -8.97 -21.12
CA GLY A 214 -7.15 -9.59 -19.80
C GLY A 214 -5.92 -10.47 -19.64
N TRP A 215 -5.49 -11.16 -20.70
CA TRP A 215 -4.27 -11.97 -20.70
C TRP A 215 -2.99 -11.12 -20.49
N LEU A 216 -2.96 -9.90 -21.03
CA LEU A 216 -1.82 -8.99 -20.89
C LEU A 216 -1.74 -8.47 -19.46
N ASN A 217 -2.87 -8.06 -18.88
CA ASN A 217 -2.95 -7.68 -17.48
C ASN A 217 -2.55 -8.83 -16.55
N GLY A 218 -3.01 -10.05 -16.85
CA GLY A 218 -2.63 -11.26 -16.12
C GLY A 218 -1.12 -11.53 -16.18
N LEU A 219 -0.52 -11.43 -17.37
CA LEU A 219 0.92 -11.62 -17.58
C LEU A 219 1.74 -10.55 -16.84
N VAL A 220 1.39 -9.27 -16.98
CA VAL A 220 2.08 -8.17 -16.28
C VAL A 220 2.00 -8.35 -14.76
N SER A 221 0.82 -8.73 -14.25
CA SER A 221 0.64 -9.01 -12.83
C SER A 221 1.51 -10.19 -12.38
N LEU A 222 1.55 -11.28 -13.14
CA LEU A 222 2.36 -12.46 -12.85
C LEU A 222 3.86 -12.11 -12.82
N VAL A 223 4.35 -11.35 -13.80
CA VAL A 223 5.75 -10.90 -13.84
C VAL A 223 6.07 -10.00 -12.66
N THR A 224 5.17 -9.08 -12.31
CA THR A 224 5.35 -8.11 -11.22
C THR A 224 5.38 -8.81 -9.86
N TYR A 225 4.33 -9.55 -9.51
CA TYR A 225 4.25 -10.27 -8.24
C TYR A 225 5.29 -11.39 -8.15
N GLY A 226 5.52 -12.11 -9.26
CA GLY A 226 6.56 -13.14 -9.35
C GLY A 226 7.95 -12.56 -9.09
N THR A 227 8.25 -11.37 -9.63
CA THR A 227 9.54 -10.70 -9.36
C THR A 227 9.63 -10.21 -7.92
N ILE A 228 8.55 -9.68 -7.34
CA ILE A 228 8.53 -9.28 -5.93
C ILE A 228 8.85 -10.48 -5.04
N ILE A 229 8.18 -11.61 -5.25
CA ILE A 229 8.42 -12.86 -4.50
C ILE A 229 9.85 -13.35 -4.72
N PHE A 230 10.30 -13.41 -5.98
CA PHE A 230 11.66 -13.81 -6.33
C PHE A 230 12.71 -12.93 -5.63
N SER A 231 12.55 -11.61 -5.66
CA SER A 231 13.44 -10.65 -4.99
C SER A 231 13.52 -10.92 -3.49
N GLN A 232 12.37 -11.12 -2.84
CA GLN A 232 12.33 -11.42 -1.40
C GLN A 232 13.03 -12.75 -1.08
N VAL A 233 12.79 -13.81 -1.85
CA VAL A 233 13.46 -15.12 -1.68
C VAL A 233 14.96 -15.04 -1.93
N TYR A 234 15.37 -14.38 -3.02
CA TYR A 234 16.78 -14.19 -3.37
C TYR A 234 17.53 -13.48 -2.25
N ARG A 235 16.97 -12.37 -1.76
CA ARG A 235 17.56 -11.59 -0.67
C ARG A 235 17.61 -12.37 0.63
N TYR A 236 16.55 -13.09 0.98
CA TYR A 236 16.52 -13.90 2.19
C TYR A 236 17.66 -14.93 2.20
N ARG A 237 17.92 -15.56 1.05
CA ARG A 237 18.96 -16.59 0.90
C ARG A 237 20.37 -16.02 0.86
N ARG A 238 20.63 -14.98 0.07
CA ARG A 238 22.00 -14.52 -0.25
C ARG A 238 22.49 -13.28 0.51
N GLU A 239 21.61 -12.34 0.83
CA GLU A 239 22.02 -10.97 1.20
C GLU A 239 21.52 -10.52 2.58
N SER A 240 20.48 -11.17 3.11
CA SER A 240 19.81 -10.69 4.34
C SER A 240 20.61 -11.01 5.59
N THR A 241 20.77 -10.02 6.46
CA THR A 241 21.32 -10.20 7.81
C THR A 241 20.36 -11.01 8.70
N PRO A 242 20.81 -11.58 9.84
CA PRO A 242 19.93 -12.32 10.74
C PRO A 242 18.68 -11.54 11.17
N VAL A 243 18.83 -10.23 11.45
CA VAL A 243 17.70 -9.35 11.81
C VAL A 243 16.74 -9.17 10.65
N GLN A 244 17.25 -8.92 9.44
CA GLN A 244 16.44 -8.75 8.23
C GLN A 244 15.64 -10.01 7.90
N ARG A 245 16.23 -11.19 8.09
CA ARG A 245 15.52 -12.47 7.92
C ARG A 245 14.33 -12.59 8.86
N GLN A 246 14.47 -12.16 10.11
CA GLN A 246 13.35 -12.17 11.06
C GLN A 246 12.26 -11.17 10.63
N GLN A 247 12.63 -9.97 10.18
CA GLN A 247 11.67 -9.00 9.65
C GLN A 247 10.89 -9.55 8.45
N THR A 248 11.57 -10.17 7.48
CA THR A 248 10.91 -10.82 6.34
C THR A 248 9.97 -11.93 6.76
N LYS A 249 10.32 -12.75 7.77
CA LYS A 249 9.42 -13.79 8.28
C LYS A 249 8.11 -13.24 8.83
N TRP A 250 8.16 -12.15 9.60
CA TRP A 250 6.96 -11.50 10.13
C TRP A 250 6.06 -10.96 9.01
N VAL A 251 6.66 -10.35 7.98
CA VAL A 251 5.91 -9.87 6.81
C VAL A 251 5.29 -11.04 6.05
N VAL A 252 6.04 -12.11 5.78
CA VAL A 252 5.55 -13.30 5.09
C VAL A 252 4.43 -13.98 5.89
N LEU A 253 4.57 -14.08 7.21
CA LEU A 253 3.51 -14.59 8.08
C LEU A 253 2.23 -13.78 7.94
N GLY A 254 2.33 -12.44 8.00
CA GLY A 254 1.18 -11.56 7.80
C GLY A 254 0.51 -11.75 6.44
N ILE A 255 1.28 -11.85 5.36
CA ILE A 255 0.75 -12.11 4.01
C ILE A 255 0.04 -13.46 3.97
N ILE A 256 0.64 -14.52 4.50
CA ILE A 256 0.04 -15.86 4.54
C ILE A 256 -1.26 -15.85 5.34
N THR A 257 -1.29 -15.18 6.50
CA THR A 257 -2.52 -15.05 7.30
C THR A 257 -3.64 -14.39 6.50
N VAL A 258 -3.34 -13.32 5.77
CA VAL A 258 -4.31 -12.62 4.93
C VAL A 258 -4.79 -13.52 3.78
N VAL A 259 -3.87 -14.14 3.03
CA VAL A 259 -4.20 -15.03 1.90
C VAL A 259 -5.06 -16.21 2.36
N THR A 260 -4.69 -16.85 3.46
CA THR A 260 -5.48 -17.95 4.05
C THR A 260 -6.86 -17.46 4.48
N GLY A 261 -6.98 -16.24 5.01
CA GLY A 261 -8.27 -15.62 5.31
C GLY A 261 -9.14 -15.50 4.05
N PHE A 262 -8.61 -14.92 2.97
CA PHE A 262 -9.33 -14.82 1.69
C PHE A 262 -9.80 -16.18 1.18
N ILE A 263 -8.92 -17.19 1.17
CA ILE A 263 -9.25 -18.55 0.72
C ILE A 263 -10.33 -19.18 1.61
N ALA A 264 -10.21 -19.07 2.94
CA ALA A 264 -11.12 -19.69 3.89
C ALA A 264 -12.52 -19.06 3.85
N PHE A 265 -12.60 -17.74 3.63
CA PHE A 265 -13.86 -17.00 3.59
C PHE A 265 -14.43 -16.80 2.18
N GLY A 266 -13.73 -17.27 1.14
CA GLY A 266 -14.20 -17.24 -0.25
C GLY A 266 -14.39 -15.84 -0.82
N VAL A 267 -13.52 -14.90 -0.42
CA VAL A 267 -13.47 -13.53 -0.96
C VAL A 267 -12.39 -13.43 -2.03
#